data_AF-A0A7W2RZI8-F1
#
_entry.id   AF-A0A7W2RZI8-F1
#
_cell.length_a   1.000
_cell.length_b   1.000
_cell.length_c   1.000
_cell.angle_alpha   90.00
_cell.angle_beta   90.00
_cell.angle_gamma   90.00
#
_symmetry.space_group_name_H-M   'P 1'
#
loop_
_entity.id
_entity.type
_entity.pdbx_description
1 polymer ?
#
loop_
_entity_poly.entity_id
_entity_poly.type
_entity_poly.pdbx_seq_one_letter_code
_entity_poly.pdbx_strand_id
1 'polypeptide(L)'
;MVQNIIVVALLTGSIGLMLLVIGSIFTAVVALGNKQHLFGWSVFLFFPISLIYCAMNWDKASYSGKMVYSGAFLLTVTAIILKAGGVI
;
A
#
# COMPACT_ATOMS: atom_id res chain seq x y z
N MET A 1 -2.90 6.81 28.41
CA MET A 1 -2.18 7.45 27.28
C MET A 1 -1.75 6.41 26.25
N VAL A 2 -1.03 5.35 26.65
CA VAL A 2 -0.63 4.22 25.77
C VAL A 2 -1.81 3.56 25.05
N GLN A 3 -2.94 3.34 25.74
CA GLN A 3 -4.16 2.79 25.13
C GLN A 3 -4.63 3.59 23.90
N ASN A 4 -4.62 4.93 23.97
CA ASN A 4 -5.05 5.78 22.86
C ASN A 4 -4.06 5.73 21.68
N ILE A 5 -2.76 5.59 21.96
CA ILE A 5 -1.72 5.44 20.94
C ILE A 5 -1.92 4.13 20.16
N ILE A 6 -2.20 3.04 20.88
CA ILE A 6 -2.47 1.73 20.28
C ILE A 6 -3.73 1.77 19.42
N VAL A 7 -4.81 2.42 19.88
CA VAL A 7 -6.05 2.56 19.11
C VAL A 7 -5.81 3.37 17.82
N VAL A 8 -5.10 4.50 17.90
CA VAL A 8 -4.78 5.31 16.73
C VAL A 8 -3.88 4.55 15.75
N ALA A 9 -2.89 3.80 16.25
CA ALA A 9 -2.02 2.98 15.42
C ALA A 9 -2.79 1.84 14.73
N LEU A 10 -3.73 1.20 15.42
CA LEU A 10 -4.58 0.16 14.83
C LEU A 10 -5.47 0.73 13.73
N LEU A 11 -6.11 1.89 13.96
CA LEU A 11 -6.98 2.52 12.98
C LEU A 11 -6.19 2.99 11.74
N THR A 12 -5.10 3.72 11.95
CA THR A 12 -4.26 4.20 10.83
C THR A 12 -3.60 3.05 10.10
N GLY A 13 -3.13 2.04 10.83
CA GLY A 13 -2.51 0.85 10.28
C GLY A 13 -3.47 0.03 9.43
N SER A 14 -4.68 -0.24 9.94
CA SER A 14 -5.70 -1.00 9.21
C SER A 14 -6.18 -0.30 7.93
N ILE A 15 -6.39 1.02 7.97
CA ILE A 15 -6.72 1.82 6.79
C ILE A 15 -5.56 1.80 5.79
N GLY A 16 -4.32 1.98 6.26
CA GLY A 16 -3.12 1.93 5.42
C GLY A 16 -2.96 0.57 4.73
N LEU A 17 -3.18 -0.53 5.47
CA LEU A 17 -3.12 -1.90 4.96
C LEU A 17 -4.21 -2.15 3.92
N MET A 18 -5.46 -1.73 4.17
CA MET A 18 -6.54 -1.84 3.19
C MET A 18 -6.22 -1.11 1.89
N LEU A 19 -5.75 0.14 1.98
CA LEU A 19 -5.39 0.94 0.81
C LEU A 19 -4.26 0.29 0.00
N LEU A 20 -3.26 -0.29 0.67
CA LEU A 20 -2.14 -0.95 0.02
C LEU A 20 -2.58 -2.25 -0.66
N VAL A 21 -3.39 -3.08 0.01
CA VAL A 21 -3.91 -4.34 -0.54
C VAL A 21 -4.84 -4.08 -1.73
N ILE A 22 -5.84 -3.23 -1.55
CA ILE A 22 -6.81 -2.90 -2.61
C ILE A 22 -6.08 -2.22 -3.77
N GLY A 23 -5.21 -1.25 -3.48
CA GLY A 23 -4.40 -0.58 -4.48
C GLY A 23 -3.59 -1.57 -5.31
N SER A 24 -2.95 -2.56 -4.66
CA SER A 24 -2.12 -3.58 -5.33
C SER A 24 -2.95 -4.52 -6.20
N ILE A 25 -4.16 -4.90 -5.77
CA ILE A 25 -5.08 -5.69 -6.58
C ILE A 25 -5.46 -4.91 -7.86
N PHE A 26 -5.80 -3.63 -7.72
CA PHE A 26 -6.05 -2.78 -8.89
C PHE A 26 -4.80 -2.65 -9.78
N THR A 27 -3.59 -2.61 -9.20
CA THR A 27 -2.35 -2.58 -9.99
C THR A 27 -2.20 -3.86 -10.80
N ALA A 28 -2.47 -5.03 -10.22
CA ALA A 28 -2.41 -6.31 -10.90
C ALA A 28 -3.44 -6.39 -12.04
N VAL A 29 -4.67 -5.90 -11.80
CA VAL A 29 -5.72 -5.84 -12.83
C VAL A 29 -5.32 -4.92 -13.98
N VAL A 30 -4.77 -3.73 -13.69
CA VAL A 30 -4.28 -2.79 -14.71
C VAL A 30 -3.12 -3.39 -15.51
N ALA A 31 -2.19 -4.08 -14.83
CA ALA A 31 -1.06 -4.75 -15.48
C ALA A 31 -1.51 -5.88 -16.42
N LEU A 32 -2.44 -6.73 -15.96
CA LEU A 32 -3.03 -7.79 -16.78
C LEU A 32 -3.83 -7.23 -17.95
N GLY A 33 -4.60 -6.16 -17.73
CA GLY A 33 -5.37 -5.47 -18.78
C GLY A 33 -4.50 -4.85 -19.86
N ASN A 34 -3.27 -4.47 -19.54
CA ASN A 34 -2.30 -3.87 -20.47
C ASN A 34 -1.29 -4.90 -21.04
N LYS A 35 -1.63 -6.20 -21.05
CA LYS A 35 -0.80 -7.35 -21.54
C LYS A 35 0.55 -7.51 -20.82
N GLN A 36 0.75 -6.85 -19.69
CA GLN A 36 1.97 -6.92 -18.88
C GLN A 36 1.85 -8.07 -17.86
N HIS A 37 1.72 -9.30 -18.36
CA HIS A 37 1.41 -10.48 -17.53
C HIS A 37 2.47 -10.79 -16.47
N LEU A 38 3.76 -10.55 -16.78
CA LEU A 38 4.85 -10.71 -15.82
C LEU A 38 4.70 -9.78 -14.62
N PHE A 39 4.37 -8.51 -14.86
CA PHE A 39 4.14 -7.56 -13.79
C PHE A 39 2.86 -7.89 -13.02
N GLY A 40 1.77 -8.24 -13.69
CA GLY A 40 0.52 -8.64 -13.04
C GLY A 40 0.69 -9.81 -12.06
N TRP A 41 1.40 -10.86 -12.47
CA TRP A 41 1.71 -12.00 -11.59
C TRP A 41 2.68 -11.63 -10.47
N SER A 42 3.70 -10.82 -10.77
CA SER A 42 4.67 -10.39 -9.75
C SER A 42 4.02 -9.54 -8.64
N VAL A 43 3.04 -8.69 -8.98
CA VAL A 43 2.29 -7.89 -8.01
C VAL A 43 1.40 -8.77 -7.12
N PHE A 44 0.83 -9.84 -7.68
CA PHE A 44 0.02 -10.78 -6.91
C PHE A 44 0.87 -11.61 -5.93
N LEU A 45 2.09 -11.99 -6.35
CA LEU A 45 3.04 -12.73 -5.52
C LEU A 45 3.71 -11.84 -4.46
N PHE A 46 3.98 -10.58 -4.80
CA PHE A 46 4.68 -9.63 -3.96
C PHE A 46 4.03 -8.25 -4.07
N PHE A 47 3.10 -7.97 -3.15
CA PHE A 47 2.39 -6.71 -3.03
C PHE A 47 3.26 -5.44 -3.16
N PRO A 48 4.50 -5.38 -2.61
CA PRO A 48 5.38 -4.21 -2.78
C PRO A 48 5.78 -3.90 -4.22
N ILE A 49 5.75 -4.87 -5.13
CA ILE A 49 6.09 -4.67 -6.54
C ILE A 49 5.06 -3.75 -7.23
N SER A 50 3.85 -3.63 -6.66
CA SER A 50 2.84 -2.68 -7.14
C SER A 50 3.34 -1.23 -7.12
N LEU A 51 4.18 -0.86 -6.14
CA LEU A 51 4.77 0.48 -6.03
C LEU A 51 5.67 0.79 -7.23
N ILE A 52 6.49 -0.18 -7.63
CA ILE A 52 7.43 -0.06 -8.75
C ILE A 52 6.65 0.00 -10.07
N TYR A 53 5.66 -0.86 -10.25
CA TYR A 53 4.84 -0.85 -11.47
C TYR A 53 4.06 0.47 -11.61
N CYS A 54 3.45 0.96 -10.53
CA CYS A 54 2.75 2.24 -10.52
C CYS A 54 3.69 3.42 -10.81
N ALA A 55 4.93 3.40 -10.30
CA ALA A 55 5.93 4.42 -10.61
C ALA A 55 6.31 4.43 -12.09
N MET A 56 6.55 3.26 -12.68
CA MET A 56 6.97 3.13 -14.08
C MET A 56 5.83 3.39 -15.07
N ASN A 57 4.60 3.05 -14.72
CA ASN A 57 3.43 3.13 -15.59
C ASN A 57 2.38 4.11 -15.03
N TRP A 58 2.82 5.26 -14.52
CA TRP A 58 1.94 6.24 -13.86
C TRP A 58 0.79 6.70 -14.76
N ASP A 59 1.01 6.80 -16.08
CA ASP A 59 -0.01 7.18 -17.05
C ASP A 59 -1.23 6.24 -17.02
N LYS A 60 -0.99 4.93 -16.89
CA LYS A 60 -2.04 3.88 -16.91
C LYS A 60 -2.49 3.46 -15.52
N ALA A 61 -1.60 3.53 -14.55
CA ALA A 61 -1.81 3.04 -13.19
C ALA A 61 -1.99 4.18 -12.16
N SER A 62 -2.16 5.45 -12.57
CA SER A 62 -2.29 6.62 -11.66
C SER A 62 -3.31 6.41 -10.54
N TYR A 63 -4.49 5.86 -10.85
CA TYR A 63 -5.55 5.63 -9.86
C TYR A 63 -5.13 4.61 -8.79
N SER A 64 -4.60 3.47 -9.24
CA SER A 64 -4.08 2.42 -8.36
C SER A 64 -2.86 2.89 -7.58
N GLY A 65 -1.95 3.62 -8.23
CA GLY A 65 -0.77 4.21 -7.61
C GLY A 65 -1.12 5.13 -6.46
N LYS A 66 -2.10 6.03 -6.63
CA LYS A 66 -2.56 6.90 -5.53
C LYS A 66 -3.00 6.10 -4.29
N MET A 67 -3.66 4.96 -4.48
CA MET A 67 -4.08 4.09 -3.37
C MET A 67 -2.89 3.39 -2.71
N VAL A 68 -1.99 2.79 -3.50
CA VAL A 68 -0.83 2.07 -2.98
C VAL A 68 0.13 3.03 -2.25
N TYR A 69 0.45 4.19 -2.85
CA TYR A 69 1.33 5.18 -2.24
C TYR A 69 0.72 5.81 -0.99
N SER A 70 -0.59 6.09 -1.00
CA SER A 70 -1.28 6.58 0.20
C SER A 70 -1.30 5.53 1.32
N GLY A 71 -1.56 4.27 1.00
CA GLY A 71 -1.49 3.15 1.95
C GLY A 71 -0.09 2.97 2.54
N ALA A 72 0.95 2.99 1.70
CA ALA A 72 2.34 2.90 2.13
C ALA A 72 2.75 4.08 3.02
N PHE A 73 2.30 5.30 2.70
CA PHE A 73 2.52 6.48 3.53
C PHE A 73 1.86 6.32 4.90
N LEU A 74 0.60 5.91 4.94
CA LEU A 74 -0.13 5.64 6.19
C LEU A 74 0.54 4.58 7.06
N LEU A 75 0.98 3.46 6.47
CA LEU A 75 1.71 2.43 7.22
C LEU A 75 3.04 2.95 7.77
N THR A 76 3.74 3.81 7.03
CA THR A 76 4.97 4.46 7.50
C THR A 76 4.68 5.36 8.70
N VAL A 77 3.62 6.17 8.62
CA VAL A 77 3.17 7.02 9.74
C VAL A 77 2.77 6.16 10.95
N THR A 78 2.04 5.07 10.75
CA THR A 78 1.68 4.13 11.82
C THR A 78 2.92 3.53 12.48
N ALA A 79 3.93 3.12 11.71
CA ALA A 79 5.18 2.60 12.24
C ALA A 79 5.93 3.65 13.08
N ILE A 80 5.95 4.92 12.64
CA ILE A 80 6.53 6.04 13.41
C ILE A 80 5.77 6.25 14.73
N ILE A 81 4.44 6.23 14.70
CA ILE A 81 3.60 6.40 15.90
C ILE A 81 3.87 5.28 16.90
N LEU A 82 3.92 4.03 16.45
CA LEU A 82 4.18 2.88 17.32
C LEU A 82 5.59 2.93 17.93
N LYS A 83 6.59 3.32 17.14
CA LYS A 83 7.97 3.51 17.62
C LYS A 83 8.08 4.66 18.63
N ALA A 84 7.46 5.80 18.34
CA ALA A 84 7.43 6.94 19.25
C ALA A 84 6.65 6.64 20.54
N GLY A 85 5.63 5.78 20.46
CA GLY A 85 4.86 5.28 21.60
C GLY A 85 5.57 4.22 22.44
N GLY A 86 6.77 3.77 22.06
CA GLY A 86 7.54 2.75 22.78
C GLY A 86 6.92 1.35 22.73
N VAL A 87 6.07 1.08 21.72
CA VAL A 87 5.42 -0.23 21.54
C VAL A 87 6.31 -1.21 20.75
N ILE A 88 7.18 -0.66 19.90
CA ILE A 88 8.22 -1.34 19.11
C ILE A 88 9.49 -0.51 19.16
#